data_AF-A0A969XMK2-F1
#
_entry.id   AF-A0A969XMK2-F1
#
_cell.length_a   1.000
_cell.length_b   1.000
_cell.length_c   1.000
_cell.angle_alpha   90.00
_cell.angle_beta   90.00
_cell.angle_gamma   90.00
#
_symmetry.space_group_name_H-M   'P 1'
#
loop_
_entity.id
_entity.type
_entity.pdbx_description
1 polymer ?
#
loop_
_entity_poly.entity_id
_entity_poly.type
_entity_poly.pdbx_seq_one_letter_code
_entity_poly.pdbx_strand_id
1 'polypeptide(L)'
;MRFSEEKIAMGRGFANKLWNAARFVLLGSEGYEAERSEADQVDRWIASRFQRCLGTVEAAVAGYDFTAAVDALYHFVWDEFCDWYLELVKVRLYGDDESAKAQAAGHARWMLDQIVRLLHPFMPFVTEEIAEQYGAAPLLRQDHPRRDETQLDPEAEQAIGELQAVVDALRRFRAEAEIPPGKVLDAVFVGDAAGAEARYAPYVGAFRSLARTAVDFGGDPADDATVVLVPGGRMEVAAAVDRAEEIARLEQQLAKAEAEVKRGEAKLGNEKFVNNAPEHIVAKERDKLAAYVAERDGLAARLAQLRG
;
A
#
# COMPACT_ATOMS: atom_id res chain seq x y z
N MET A 1 23.93 10.60 -17.90
CA MET A 1 22.67 10.80 -17.15
C MET A 1 22.33 12.30 -17.09
N ARG A 2 21.05 12.66 -17.11
CA ARG A 2 20.59 14.02 -16.81
C ARG A 2 20.32 14.15 -15.31
N PHE A 3 20.71 15.28 -14.72
CA PHE A 3 20.38 15.60 -13.34
C PHE A 3 18.85 15.62 -13.13
N SER A 4 18.39 15.11 -11.99
CA SER A 4 16.98 15.09 -11.60
C SER A 4 16.89 15.12 -10.07
N GLU A 5 16.31 16.19 -9.52
CA GLU A 5 16.05 16.30 -8.08
C GLU A 5 15.06 15.24 -7.59
N GLU A 6 14.08 14.89 -8.42
CA GLU A 6 13.10 13.83 -8.17
C GLU A 6 13.79 12.48 -7.92
N LYS A 7 14.77 12.10 -8.76
CA LYS A 7 15.54 10.86 -8.58
C LYS A 7 16.38 10.87 -7.29
N ILE A 8 16.93 12.01 -6.91
CA ILE A 8 17.65 12.15 -5.63
C ILE A 8 16.68 12.00 -4.46
N ALA A 9 15.51 12.64 -4.53
CA ALA A 9 14.48 12.52 -3.50
C ALA A 9 13.97 11.08 -3.36
N MET A 10 13.81 10.36 -4.47
CA MET A 10 13.47 8.93 -4.50
C MET A 10 14.53 8.08 -3.79
N GLY A 11 15.82 8.28 -4.10
CA GLY A 11 16.91 7.55 -3.42
C GLY A 11 16.96 7.80 -1.91
N ARG A 12 16.72 9.05 -1.47
CA ARG A 12 16.59 9.38 -0.05
C ARG A 12 15.38 8.69 0.59
N GLY A 13 14.25 8.67 -0.11
CA GLY A 13 13.03 7.98 0.32
C GLY A 13 13.28 6.49 0.52
N PHE A 14 13.99 5.86 -0.42
CA PHE A 14 14.38 4.45 -0.35
C PHE A 14 15.28 4.14 0.85
N ALA A 15 16.33 4.95 1.08
CA ALA A 15 17.19 4.79 2.25
C ALA A 15 16.43 4.88 3.57
N ASN A 16 15.49 5.83 3.67
CA ASN A 16 14.65 5.97 4.86
C ASN A 16 13.68 4.79 5.03
N LYS A 17 13.09 4.28 3.94
CA LYS A 17 12.22 3.10 3.95
C LYS A 17 12.99 1.87 4.45
N LEU A 18 14.20 1.63 3.91
CA LEU A 18 15.10 0.55 4.34
C LEU A 18 15.46 0.66 5.83
N TRP A 19 15.81 1.85 6.30
CA TRP A 19 16.12 2.08 7.72
C TRP A 19 14.92 1.77 8.64
N ASN A 20 13.72 2.22 8.26
CA ASN A 20 12.51 1.94 9.04
C ASN A 20 12.15 0.46 9.04
N ALA A 21 12.34 -0.22 7.91
CA ALA A 21 12.14 -1.67 7.80
C ALA A 21 13.13 -2.43 8.69
N ALA A 22 14.42 -2.08 8.65
CA ALA A 22 15.44 -2.65 9.51
C ALA A 22 15.10 -2.45 11.00
N ARG A 23 14.74 -1.23 11.40
CA ARG A 23 14.35 -0.93 12.78
C ARG A 23 13.14 -1.74 13.23
N PHE A 24 12.14 -1.90 12.36
CA PHE A 24 10.96 -2.73 12.65
C PHE A 24 11.38 -4.19 12.92
N VAL A 25 12.17 -4.79 12.04
CA VAL A 25 12.64 -6.17 12.18
C VAL A 25 13.47 -6.33 13.46
N LEU A 26 14.46 -5.46 13.68
CA LEU A 26 15.38 -5.59 14.81
C LEU A 26 14.67 -5.42 16.16
N LEU A 27 13.71 -4.49 16.26
CA LEU A 27 12.89 -4.33 17.46
C LEU A 27 11.92 -5.50 17.67
N GLY A 28 11.30 -6.00 16.59
CA GLY A 28 10.36 -7.12 16.65
C GLY A 28 11.01 -8.48 16.89
N SER A 29 12.34 -8.56 16.81
CA SER A 29 13.12 -9.80 16.90
C SER A 29 14.25 -9.73 17.93
N GLU A 30 14.15 -8.83 18.90
CA GLU A 30 15.12 -8.73 19.99
C GLU A 30 15.21 -10.07 20.76
N GLY A 31 16.43 -10.54 20.98
CA GLY A 31 16.70 -11.83 21.65
C GLY A 31 16.62 -13.06 20.75
N TYR A 32 16.33 -12.90 19.45
CA TYR A 32 16.33 -13.99 18.47
C TYR A 32 17.52 -13.89 17.52
N GLU A 33 18.06 -15.05 17.13
CA GLU A 33 19.13 -15.15 16.15
C GLU A 33 18.57 -15.17 14.72
N ALA A 34 19.39 -14.74 13.76
CA ALA A 34 19.01 -14.80 12.35
C ALA A 34 19.00 -16.26 11.86
N GLU A 35 17.83 -16.79 11.55
CA GLU A 35 17.65 -18.18 11.13
C GLU A 35 16.52 -18.29 10.10
N ARG A 36 16.82 -18.89 8.94
CA ARG A 36 15.81 -19.14 7.90
C ARG A 36 14.82 -20.19 8.39
N SER A 37 13.54 -19.82 8.46
CA SER A 37 12.42 -20.74 8.68
C SER A 37 11.78 -21.20 7.38
N GLU A 38 11.46 -22.49 7.29
CA GLU A 38 10.63 -23.09 6.22
C GLU A 38 9.20 -23.43 6.69
N ALA A 39 8.86 -23.11 7.94
CA ALA A 39 7.63 -23.58 8.56
C ALA A 39 6.38 -22.91 7.97
N ASP A 40 6.47 -21.61 7.67
CA ASP A 40 5.33 -20.81 7.22
C ASP A 40 5.47 -20.40 5.75
N GLN A 41 4.34 -20.36 5.03
CA GLN A 41 4.34 -20.04 3.61
C GLN A 41 4.74 -18.59 3.31
N VAL A 42 4.51 -17.65 4.21
CA VAL A 42 4.91 -16.24 4.04
C VAL A 42 6.44 -16.11 4.05
N ASP A 43 7.10 -16.90 4.90
CA ASP A 43 8.56 -16.96 5.00
C ASP A 43 9.18 -17.62 3.75
N ARG A 44 8.62 -18.76 3.33
CA ARG A 44 9.05 -19.43 2.08
C ARG A 44 8.84 -18.55 0.85
N TRP A 45 7.71 -17.83 0.81
CA TRP A 45 7.40 -16.89 -0.25
C TRP A 45 8.47 -15.80 -0.37
N ILE A 46 8.77 -15.06 0.70
CA ILE A 46 9.74 -13.95 0.61
C ILE A 46 11.15 -14.45 0.30
N ALA A 47 11.52 -15.65 0.76
CA ALA A 47 12.79 -16.28 0.42
C ALA A 47 12.85 -16.65 -1.08
N SER A 48 11.78 -17.24 -1.63
CA SER A 48 11.68 -17.54 -3.06
C SER A 48 11.78 -16.27 -3.91
N ARG A 49 11.08 -15.23 -3.51
CA ARG A 49 11.14 -13.92 -4.15
C ARG A 49 12.54 -13.30 -4.09
N PHE A 50 13.23 -13.42 -2.95
CA PHE A 50 14.60 -12.97 -2.81
C PHE A 50 15.53 -13.68 -3.79
N GLN A 51 15.40 -15.00 -3.97
CA GLN A 51 16.20 -15.76 -4.95
C GLN A 51 15.99 -15.28 -6.39
N ARG A 52 14.75 -14.93 -6.76
CA ARG A 52 14.45 -14.34 -8.07
C ARG A 52 15.07 -12.96 -8.25
N CYS A 53 14.97 -12.12 -7.22
CA CYS A 53 15.61 -10.81 -7.19
C CYS A 53 17.13 -10.93 -7.33
N LEU A 54 17.75 -11.80 -6.53
CA LEU A 54 19.19 -12.07 -6.58
C LEU A 54 19.65 -12.50 -7.97
N GLY A 55 18.96 -13.46 -8.60
CA GLY A 55 19.30 -13.88 -9.96
C GLY A 55 19.16 -12.76 -11.00
N THR A 56 18.18 -11.87 -10.83
CA THR A 56 18.00 -10.69 -11.69
C THR A 56 19.15 -9.69 -11.51
N VAL A 57 19.53 -9.42 -10.27
CA VAL A 57 20.64 -8.53 -9.91
C VAL A 57 21.97 -9.08 -10.42
N GLU A 58 22.24 -10.37 -10.22
CA GLU A 58 23.46 -11.04 -10.70
C GLU A 58 23.59 -10.92 -12.22
N ALA A 59 22.51 -11.21 -12.96
CA ALA A 59 22.50 -11.10 -14.42
C ALA A 59 22.70 -9.66 -14.89
N ALA A 60 22.03 -8.70 -14.23
CA ALA A 60 22.14 -7.29 -14.55
C ALA A 60 23.55 -6.74 -14.29
N VAL A 61 24.15 -7.10 -13.14
CA VAL A 61 25.54 -6.72 -12.81
C VAL A 61 26.53 -7.35 -13.78
N ALA A 62 26.36 -8.64 -14.13
CA ALA A 62 27.21 -9.31 -15.13
C ALA A 62 27.11 -8.64 -16.52
N GLY A 63 25.93 -8.11 -16.86
CA GLY A 63 25.67 -7.35 -18.08
C GLY A 63 26.03 -5.85 -17.99
N TYR A 64 26.56 -5.37 -16.87
CA TYR A 64 26.80 -3.94 -16.58
C TYR A 64 25.53 -3.06 -16.61
N ASP A 65 24.35 -3.63 -16.47
CA ASP A 65 23.08 -2.91 -16.34
C ASP A 65 22.73 -2.64 -14.88
N PHE A 66 23.44 -1.70 -14.28
CA PHE A 66 23.17 -1.29 -12.90
C PHE A 66 21.80 -0.62 -12.70
N THR A 67 21.16 -0.16 -13.79
CA THR A 67 19.81 0.41 -13.70
C THR A 67 18.81 -0.70 -13.42
N ALA A 68 18.86 -1.79 -14.19
CA ALA A 68 18.02 -2.96 -13.95
C ALA A 68 18.28 -3.61 -12.58
N ALA A 69 19.55 -3.65 -12.14
CA ALA A 69 19.88 -4.18 -10.81
C ALA A 69 19.23 -3.36 -9.68
N VAL A 70 19.36 -2.03 -9.72
CA VAL A 70 18.76 -1.13 -8.70
C VAL A 70 17.24 -1.17 -8.76
N ASP A 71 16.65 -1.25 -9.95
CA ASP A 71 15.19 -1.35 -10.13
C ASP A 71 14.63 -2.63 -9.49
N ALA A 72 15.27 -3.79 -9.76
CA ALA A 72 14.89 -5.06 -9.14
C ALA A 72 15.02 -5.02 -7.61
N LEU A 73 16.09 -4.41 -7.08
CA LEU A 73 16.29 -4.24 -5.64
C LEU A 73 15.25 -3.32 -5.02
N TYR A 74 14.93 -2.22 -5.68
CA TYR A 74 13.91 -1.28 -5.23
C TYR A 74 12.56 -1.98 -5.10
N HIS A 75 12.11 -2.66 -6.16
CA HIS A 75 10.84 -3.37 -6.17
C HIS A 75 10.79 -4.49 -5.12
N PHE A 76 11.85 -5.30 -5.01
CA PHE A 76 11.88 -6.35 -3.99
C PHE A 76 11.80 -5.79 -2.57
N VAL A 77 12.60 -4.77 -2.25
CA VAL A 77 12.65 -4.21 -0.89
C VAL A 77 11.39 -3.43 -0.56
N TRP A 78 10.91 -2.59 -1.49
CA TRP A 78 9.77 -1.72 -1.24
C TRP A 78 8.46 -2.49 -1.31
N ASP A 79 8.19 -3.10 -2.47
CA ASP A 79 6.87 -3.65 -2.77
C ASP A 79 6.72 -5.01 -2.08
N GLU A 80 7.73 -5.88 -2.13
CA GLU A 80 7.59 -7.24 -1.61
C GLU A 80 7.95 -7.35 -0.12
N PHE A 81 9.13 -6.89 0.28
CA PHE A 81 9.55 -6.99 1.67
C PHE A 81 8.78 -6.03 2.57
N CYS A 82 8.81 -4.72 2.29
CA CYS A 82 8.21 -3.75 3.20
C CYS A 82 6.69 -3.72 3.15
N ASP A 83 6.10 -3.65 1.95
CA ASP A 83 4.65 -3.45 1.82
C ASP A 83 3.87 -4.76 2.06
N TRP A 84 4.48 -5.92 1.81
CA TRP A 84 3.82 -7.22 1.97
C TRP A 84 4.38 -8.06 3.11
N TYR A 85 5.64 -8.50 3.05
CA TYR A 85 6.19 -9.43 4.03
C TYR A 85 6.12 -8.90 5.46
N LEU A 86 6.54 -7.65 5.69
CA LEU A 86 6.49 -7.05 7.02
C LEU A 86 5.07 -6.87 7.56
N GLU A 87 4.06 -6.69 6.71
CA GLU A 87 2.67 -6.62 7.16
C GLU A 87 2.11 -8.01 7.49
N LEU A 88 2.44 -9.02 6.70
CA LEU A 88 2.00 -10.40 6.92
C LEU A 88 2.66 -11.04 8.15
N VAL A 89 3.94 -10.78 8.38
CA VAL A 89 4.71 -11.39 9.48
C VAL A 89 4.33 -10.84 10.86
N LYS A 90 3.75 -9.62 10.94
CA LYS A 90 3.31 -8.99 12.20
C LYS A 90 2.38 -9.87 13.02
N VAL A 91 1.52 -10.64 12.37
CA VAL A 91 0.56 -11.54 13.05
C VAL A 91 1.31 -12.58 13.89
N ARG A 92 2.39 -13.15 13.34
CA ARG A 92 3.23 -14.13 14.06
C ARG A 92 4.19 -13.46 15.03
N LEU A 93 4.78 -12.31 14.68
CA LEU A 93 5.70 -11.58 15.57
C LEU A 93 5.05 -11.08 16.87
N TYR A 94 3.79 -10.67 16.79
CA TYR A 94 3.03 -10.14 17.93
C TYR A 94 1.95 -11.11 18.45
N GLY A 95 1.95 -12.35 17.98
CA GLY A 95 1.05 -13.40 18.44
C GLY A 95 1.51 -14.04 19.75
N ASP A 96 0.63 -14.86 20.32
CA ASP A 96 0.86 -15.56 21.59
C ASP A 96 1.58 -16.92 21.42
N ASP A 97 1.72 -17.42 20.19
CA ASP A 97 2.47 -18.65 19.89
C ASP A 97 3.98 -18.34 19.84
N GLU A 98 4.68 -18.66 20.92
CA GLU A 98 6.13 -18.43 21.05
C GLU A 98 6.96 -19.18 20.00
N SER A 99 6.53 -20.36 19.53
CA SER A 99 7.27 -21.08 18.48
C SER A 99 7.13 -20.39 17.13
N ALA A 100 5.91 -19.99 16.77
CA ALA A 100 5.66 -19.27 15.53
C ALA A 100 6.36 -17.89 15.54
N LYS A 101 6.36 -17.22 16.69
CA LYS A 101 7.05 -15.95 16.91
C LYS A 101 8.56 -16.08 16.76
N ALA A 102 9.18 -17.10 17.37
CA ALA A 102 10.61 -17.34 17.25
C ALA A 102 11.03 -17.59 15.80
N GLN A 103 10.27 -18.42 15.07
CA GLN A 103 10.50 -18.70 13.66
C GLN A 103 10.37 -17.45 12.79
N ALA A 104 9.31 -16.65 13.00
CA ALA A 104 9.09 -15.41 12.25
C ALA A 104 10.17 -14.36 12.56
N ALA A 105 10.56 -14.21 13.82
CA ALA A 105 11.61 -13.29 14.25
C ALA A 105 12.96 -13.66 13.64
N GLY A 106 13.34 -14.94 13.73
CA GLY A 106 14.59 -15.44 13.13
C GLY A 106 14.60 -15.28 11.61
N HIS A 107 13.51 -15.63 10.93
CA HIS A 107 13.43 -15.54 9.47
C HIS A 107 13.47 -14.07 9.02
N ALA A 108 12.76 -13.17 9.69
CA ALA A 108 12.79 -11.74 9.35
C ALA A 108 14.20 -11.14 9.52
N ARG A 109 14.95 -11.52 10.57
CA ARG A 109 16.36 -11.12 10.74
C ARG A 109 17.25 -11.67 9.63
N TRP A 110 17.10 -12.95 9.30
CA TRP A 110 17.83 -13.58 8.20
C TRP A 110 17.57 -12.87 6.87
N MET A 111 16.30 -12.63 6.53
CA MET A 111 15.92 -11.92 5.31
C MET A 111 16.47 -10.48 5.27
N LEU A 112 16.43 -9.76 6.41
CA LEU A 112 17.04 -8.43 6.51
C LEU A 112 18.55 -8.46 6.23
N ASP A 113 19.29 -9.40 6.82
CA ASP A 113 20.73 -9.57 6.56
C ASP A 113 21.01 -9.85 5.07
N GLN A 114 20.22 -10.73 4.44
CA GLN A 114 20.34 -11.02 3.01
C GLN A 114 20.10 -9.76 2.14
N ILE A 115 19.06 -8.98 2.45
CA ILE A 115 18.75 -7.70 1.77
C ILE A 115 19.90 -6.72 1.92
N VAL A 116 20.38 -6.53 3.14
CA VAL A 116 21.43 -5.55 3.48
C VAL A 116 22.74 -5.89 2.76
N ARG A 117 23.12 -7.17 2.72
CA ARG A 117 24.30 -7.64 1.99
C ARG A 117 24.15 -7.46 0.47
N LEU A 118 22.97 -7.73 -0.08
CA LEU A 118 22.73 -7.58 -1.52
C LEU A 118 22.71 -6.11 -1.96
N LEU A 119 22.19 -5.21 -1.12
CA LEU A 119 22.16 -3.76 -1.36
C LEU A 119 23.51 -3.06 -1.16
N HIS A 120 24.44 -3.67 -0.40
CA HIS A 120 25.67 -3.02 0.03
C HIS A 120 26.51 -2.40 -1.11
N PRO A 121 26.66 -3.02 -2.30
CA PRO A 121 27.37 -2.42 -3.43
C PRO A 121 26.75 -1.10 -3.94
N PHE A 122 25.46 -0.88 -3.70
CA PHE A 122 24.71 0.29 -4.18
C PHE A 122 24.51 1.35 -3.09
N MET A 123 24.43 0.93 -1.83
CA MET A 123 24.08 1.79 -0.69
C MET A 123 24.98 1.57 0.54
N PRO A 124 26.32 1.62 0.39
CA PRO A 124 27.25 1.06 1.37
C PRO A 124 27.09 1.64 2.79
N PHE A 125 26.95 2.97 2.91
CA PHE A 125 26.88 3.61 4.23
C PHE A 125 25.65 3.21 5.04
N VAL A 126 24.44 3.29 4.48
CA VAL A 126 23.22 2.93 5.22
C VAL A 126 23.17 1.43 5.52
N THR A 127 23.68 0.59 4.61
CA THR A 127 23.75 -0.86 4.85
C THR A 127 24.73 -1.21 5.97
N GLU A 128 25.89 -0.54 6.07
CA GLU A 128 26.84 -0.76 7.17
C GLU A 128 26.25 -0.31 8.51
N GLU A 129 25.62 0.86 8.57
CA GLU A 129 24.95 1.36 9.78
C GLU A 129 23.83 0.42 10.25
N ILE A 130 23.08 -0.18 9.31
CA ILE A 130 22.08 -1.19 9.64
C ILE A 130 22.75 -2.47 10.15
N ALA A 131 23.80 -2.94 9.47
CA ALA A 131 24.54 -4.16 9.83
C ALA A 131 25.25 -4.08 11.17
N GLU A 132 25.68 -2.89 11.58
CA GLU A 132 26.28 -2.65 12.89
C GLU A 132 25.28 -2.95 14.02
N GLN A 133 23.98 -2.68 13.83
CA GLN A 133 22.95 -2.90 14.86
C GLN A 133 22.76 -4.38 15.24
N TYR A 134 23.18 -5.31 14.38
CA TYR A 134 23.12 -6.75 14.65
C TYR A 134 24.48 -7.44 14.51
N GLY A 135 25.58 -6.68 14.54
CA GLY A 135 26.94 -7.21 14.63
C GLY A 135 27.48 -7.88 13.36
N ALA A 136 26.90 -7.60 12.19
CA ALA A 136 27.37 -8.16 10.92
C ALA A 136 28.39 -7.26 10.17
N ALA A 137 28.54 -6.00 10.59
CA ALA A 137 29.52 -5.08 10.03
C ALA A 137 30.99 -5.52 10.36
N PRO A 138 31.98 -5.23 9.50
CA PRO A 138 31.83 -4.58 8.19
C PRO A 138 31.34 -5.56 7.12
N LEU A 139 30.35 -5.15 6.34
CA LEU A 139 29.76 -5.95 5.26
C LEU A 139 30.76 -6.25 4.14
N LEU A 140 31.76 -5.42 3.93
CA LEU A 140 32.83 -5.67 2.96
C LEU A 140 33.59 -7.00 3.22
N ARG A 141 33.56 -7.52 4.45
CA ARG A 141 34.21 -8.80 4.83
C ARG A 141 33.24 -9.98 4.86
N GLN A 142 31.98 -9.73 4.55
CA GLN A 142 30.92 -10.72 4.60
C GLN A 142 30.74 -11.38 3.22
N ASP A 143 30.33 -12.64 3.22
CA ASP A 143 29.97 -13.32 1.98
C ASP A 143 28.74 -12.64 1.35
N HIS A 144 28.80 -12.45 0.03
CA HIS A 144 27.65 -12.04 -0.78
C HIS A 144 26.60 -13.16 -0.76
N PRO A 145 25.28 -12.82 -0.76
CA PRO A 145 24.23 -13.82 -0.87
C PRO A 145 24.45 -14.72 -2.09
N ARG A 146 24.18 -16.01 -1.93
CA ARG A 146 24.36 -16.99 -3.00
C ARG A 146 23.01 -17.52 -3.43
N ARG A 147 22.84 -17.64 -4.75
CA ARG A 147 21.64 -18.22 -5.32
C ARG A 147 21.51 -19.68 -4.91
N ASP A 148 20.33 -20.04 -4.43
CA ASP A 148 19.96 -21.39 -4.03
C ASP A 148 18.57 -21.71 -4.59
N GLU A 149 18.53 -22.51 -5.66
CA GLU A 149 17.29 -22.86 -6.35
C GLU A 149 16.36 -23.72 -5.51
N THR A 150 16.85 -24.35 -4.44
CA THR A 150 16.01 -25.13 -3.51
C THR A 150 15.10 -24.25 -2.67
N GLN A 151 15.36 -22.94 -2.62
CA GLN A 151 14.53 -21.97 -1.92
C GLN A 151 13.47 -21.33 -2.83
N LEU A 152 13.43 -21.69 -4.12
CA LEU A 152 12.33 -21.31 -4.99
C LEU A 152 11.09 -22.13 -4.64
N ASP A 153 10.00 -21.45 -4.30
CA ASP A 153 8.73 -22.05 -3.90
C ASP A 153 7.60 -21.43 -4.74
N PRO A 154 7.35 -21.95 -5.96
CA PRO A 154 6.27 -21.48 -6.82
C PRO A 154 4.88 -21.61 -6.18
N GLU A 155 4.68 -22.56 -5.27
CA GLU A 155 3.41 -22.77 -4.59
C GLU A 155 3.16 -21.65 -3.56
N ALA A 156 4.16 -21.31 -2.76
CA ALA A 156 4.08 -20.16 -1.85
C ALA A 156 3.92 -18.84 -2.62
N GLU A 157 4.62 -18.67 -3.74
CA GLU A 157 4.45 -17.52 -4.64
C GLU A 157 3.04 -17.41 -5.20
N GLN A 158 2.44 -18.52 -5.62
CA GLN A 158 1.07 -18.52 -6.08
C GLN A 158 0.10 -18.19 -4.95
N ALA A 159 0.25 -18.82 -3.78
CA ALA A 159 -0.64 -18.63 -2.64
C ALA A 159 -0.65 -17.17 -2.14
N ILE A 160 0.53 -16.57 -1.97
CA ILE A 160 0.63 -15.15 -1.59
C ILE A 160 0.20 -14.25 -2.76
N GLY A 161 0.52 -14.58 -4.01
CA GLY A 161 0.06 -13.82 -5.18
C GLY A 161 -1.47 -13.75 -5.30
N GLU A 162 -2.18 -14.83 -4.96
CA GLU A 162 -3.65 -14.82 -4.89
C GLU A 162 -4.15 -13.89 -3.78
N LEU A 163 -3.53 -13.91 -2.59
CA LEU A 163 -3.84 -12.98 -1.51
C LEU A 163 -3.60 -11.52 -1.94
N GLN A 164 -2.51 -11.25 -2.66
CA GLN A 164 -2.21 -9.93 -3.21
C GLN A 164 -3.31 -9.46 -4.16
N ALA A 165 -3.76 -10.33 -5.06
CA ALA A 165 -4.84 -10.03 -5.98
C ALA A 165 -6.18 -9.74 -5.27
N VAL A 166 -6.48 -10.40 -4.15
CA VAL A 166 -7.66 -10.08 -3.31
C VAL A 166 -7.57 -8.65 -2.75
N VAL A 167 -6.43 -8.30 -2.14
CA VAL A 167 -6.20 -6.94 -1.60
C VAL A 167 -6.26 -5.87 -2.69
N ASP A 168 -5.68 -6.14 -3.84
CA ASP A 168 -5.69 -5.20 -4.96
C ASP A 168 -7.09 -5.03 -5.57
N ALA A 169 -7.92 -6.07 -5.57
CA ALA A 169 -9.34 -5.94 -5.92
C ALA A 169 -10.08 -5.02 -4.93
N LEU A 170 -9.84 -5.18 -3.62
CA LEU A 170 -10.43 -4.30 -2.60
C LEU A 170 -9.93 -2.85 -2.71
N ARG A 171 -8.64 -2.64 -3.00
CA ARG A 171 -8.07 -1.30 -3.22
C ARG A 171 -8.63 -0.64 -4.47
N ARG A 172 -8.80 -1.39 -5.56
CA ARG A 172 -9.46 -0.90 -6.79
C ARG A 172 -10.91 -0.52 -6.52
N PHE A 173 -11.67 -1.39 -5.87
CA PHE A 173 -13.04 -1.08 -5.45
C PHE A 173 -13.10 0.21 -4.62
N ARG A 174 -12.20 0.37 -3.65
CA ARG A 174 -12.10 1.59 -2.84
C ARG A 174 -11.89 2.84 -3.69
N ALA A 175 -10.97 2.79 -4.66
CA ALA A 175 -10.67 3.91 -5.53
C ALA A 175 -11.84 4.25 -6.45
N GLU A 176 -12.47 3.24 -7.05
CA GLU A 176 -13.64 3.38 -7.94
C GLU A 176 -14.87 3.92 -7.22
N ALA A 177 -15.09 3.50 -5.97
CA ALA A 177 -16.17 3.99 -5.12
C ALA A 177 -15.84 5.31 -4.40
N GLU A 178 -14.67 5.91 -4.67
CA GLU A 178 -14.19 7.17 -4.07
C GLU A 178 -14.19 7.17 -2.52
N ILE A 179 -13.94 6.00 -1.93
CA ILE A 179 -14.00 5.80 -0.49
C ILE A 179 -12.72 6.36 0.16
N PRO A 180 -12.82 7.22 1.19
CA PRO A 180 -11.66 7.81 1.84
C PRO A 180 -10.64 6.76 2.31
N PRO A 181 -9.33 6.92 2.07
CA PRO A 181 -8.32 5.89 2.33
C PRO A 181 -8.20 5.46 3.79
N GLY A 182 -8.62 6.30 4.74
CA GLY A 182 -8.62 5.98 6.17
C GLY A 182 -9.84 5.19 6.67
N LYS A 183 -10.96 5.18 5.92
CA LYS A 183 -12.19 4.52 6.35
C LYS A 183 -12.03 3.00 6.27
N VAL A 184 -12.25 2.29 7.38
CA VAL A 184 -12.27 0.82 7.38
C VAL A 184 -13.63 0.35 6.87
N LEU A 185 -13.63 -0.61 5.95
CA LEU A 185 -14.84 -1.22 5.40
C LEU A 185 -15.08 -2.59 6.02
N ASP A 186 -16.33 -2.93 6.29
CA ASP A 186 -16.69 -4.29 6.65
C ASP A 186 -16.99 -5.08 5.38
N ALA A 187 -16.49 -6.31 5.31
CA ALA A 187 -16.73 -7.20 4.19
C ALA A 187 -16.90 -8.63 4.68
N VAL A 188 -17.69 -9.39 3.95
CA VAL A 188 -17.81 -10.84 4.14
C VAL A 188 -17.18 -11.52 2.94
N PHE A 189 -16.26 -12.46 3.18
CA PHE A 189 -15.77 -13.32 2.13
C PHE A 189 -16.73 -14.49 1.95
N VAL A 190 -17.18 -14.72 0.71
CA VAL A 190 -17.97 -15.89 0.34
C VAL A 190 -17.18 -16.72 -0.66
N GLY A 191 -16.74 -17.90 -0.22
CA GLY A 191 -15.94 -18.81 -1.03
C GLY A 191 -16.74 -19.57 -2.08
N ASP A 192 -16.16 -19.77 -3.27
CA ASP A 192 -16.78 -20.56 -4.35
C ASP A 192 -16.43 -22.07 -4.25
N ALA A 193 -15.47 -22.44 -3.40
CA ALA A 193 -14.99 -23.79 -3.24
C ALA A 193 -14.59 -24.10 -1.78
N ALA A 194 -14.63 -25.39 -1.43
CA ALA A 194 -14.19 -25.85 -0.11
C ALA A 194 -12.73 -25.46 0.16
N GLY A 195 -12.49 -24.81 1.30
CA GLY A 195 -11.16 -24.39 1.74
C GLY A 195 -10.72 -22.97 1.33
N ALA A 196 -11.54 -22.25 0.54
CA ALA A 196 -11.22 -20.86 0.19
C ALA A 196 -11.20 -19.92 1.42
N GLU A 197 -12.13 -20.09 2.34
CA GLU A 197 -12.15 -19.35 3.61
C GLU A 197 -10.91 -19.67 4.46
N ALA A 198 -10.59 -20.96 4.63
CA ALA A 198 -9.41 -21.40 5.40
C ALA A 198 -8.09 -20.86 4.83
N ARG A 199 -8.03 -20.60 3.51
CA ARG A 199 -6.86 -20.01 2.84
C ARG A 199 -6.62 -18.55 3.26
N TYR A 200 -7.69 -17.76 3.42
CA TYR A 200 -7.59 -16.32 3.64
C TYR A 200 -7.86 -15.89 5.08
N ALA A 201 -8.57 -16.70 5.88
CA ALA A 201 -8.87 -16.42 7.28
C ALA A 201 -7.63 -16.11 8.15
N PRO A 202 -6.45 -16.74 7.96
CA PRO A 202 -5.24 -16.37 8.70
C PRO A 202 -4.76 -14.93 8.41
N TYR A 203 -5.22 -14.30 7.32
CA TYR A 203 -4.77 -13.00 6.84
C TYR A 203 -5.75 -11.85 7.09
N VAL A 204 -6.73 -12.01 7.99
CA VAL A 204 -7.68 -10.94 8.39
C VAL A 204 -6.96 -9.64 8.77
N GLY A 205 -5.84 -9.75 9.51
CA GLY A 205 -5.02 -8.59 9.87
C GLY A 205 -4.43 -7.86 8.67
N ALA A 206 -4.03 -8.61 7.63
CA ALA A 206 -3.45 -8.08 6.41
C ALA A 206 -4.50 -7.33 5.57
N PHE A 207 -5.74 -7.83 5.46
CA PHE A 207 -6.81 -7.08 4.78
C PHE A 207 -7.08 -5.73 5.46
N ARG A 208 -7.03 -5.70 6.80
CA ARG A 208 -7.22 -4.46 7.56
C ARG A 208 -6.05 -3.49 7.40
N SER A 209 -4.82 -3.98 7.38
CA SER A 209 -3.64 -3.11 7.24
C SER A 209 -3.45 -2.62 5.80
N LEU A 210 -3.62 -3.50 4.81
CA LEU A 210 -3.30 -3.26 3.40
C LEU A 210 -4.46 -2.72 2.58
N ALA A 211 -5.68 -3.22 2.78
CA ALA A 211 -6.88 -2.80 2.04
C ALA A 211 -7.80 -1.88 2.85
N ARG A 212 -7.55 -1.75 4.16
CA ARG A 212 -8.44 -1.07 5.12
C ARG A 212 -9.83 -1.71 5.11
N THR A 213 -9.86 -3.03 5.13
CA THR A 213 -11.10 -3.83 5.13
C THR A 213 -11.05 -4.86 6.26
N ALA A 214 -12.05 -4.86 7.13
CA ALA A 214 -12.31 -5.91 8.11
C ALA A 214 -13.11 -7.02 7.40
N VAL A 215 -12.53 -8.21 7.32
CA VAL A 215 -13.13 -9.34 6.59
C VAL A 215 -13.62 -10.38 7.59
N ASP A 216 -14.89 -10.75 7.46
CA ASP A 216 -15.50 -11.91 8.12
C ASP A 216 -15.55 -13.10 7.14
N PHE A 217 -15.34 -14.31 7.66
CA PHE A 217 -15.31 -15.57 6.91
C PHE A 217 -16.47 -16.51 7.27
N GLY A 218 -17.51 -16.01 7.95
CA GLY A 218 -18.73 -16.77 8.24
C GLY A 218 -19.93 -15.90 8.61
N GLY A 219 -19.84 -14.59 8.37
CA GLY A 219 -20.92 -13.64 8.61
C GLY A 219 -21.94 -13.62 7.47
N ASP A 220 -23.12 -13.08 7.76
CA ASP A 220 -24.09 -12.75 6.72
C ASP A 220 -23.75 -11.39 6.10
N PRO A 221 -23.82 -11.25 4.77
CA PRO A 221 -23.57 -9.97 4.11
C PRO A 221 -24.63 -8.93 4.48
N ALA A 222 -24.24 -7.66 4.47
CA ALA A 222 -25.20 -6.56 4.62
C ALA A 222 -26.19 -6.52 3.45
N ASP A 223 -27.43 -6.11 3.70
CA ASP A 223 -28.49 -6.00 2.68
C ASP A 223 -28.10 -5.09 1.49
N ASP A 224 -27.16 -4.16 1.69
CA ASP A 224 -26.65 -3.21 0.70
C ASP A 224 -25.21 -3.49 0.26
N ALA A 225 -24.70 -4.72 0.48
CA ALA A 225 -23.34 -5.07 0.14
C ALA A 225 -23.07 -4.99 -1.37
N THR A 226 -21.90 -4.46 -1.73
CA THR A 226 -21.38 -4.49 -3.09
C THR A 226 -20.48 -5.69 -3.28
N VAL A 227 -20.72 -6.46 -4.34
CA VAL A 227 -19.96 -7.65 -4.67
C VAL A 227 -18.68 -7.28 -5.43
N VAL A 228 -17.54 -7.69 -4.89
CA VAL A 228 -16.21 -7.60 -5.51
C VAL A 228 -15.71 -9.00 -5.80
N LEU A 229 -15.47 -9.33 -7.06
CA LEU A 229 -14.93 -10.63 -7.46
C LEU A 229 -13.45 -10.74 -7.09
N VAL A 230 -13.06 -11.85 -6.47
CA VAL A 230 -11.68 -12.09 -6.01
C VAL A 230 -11.28 -13.56 -6.25
N PRO A 231 -9.98 -13.90 -6.27
CA PRO A 231 -9.58 -15.30 -6.33
C PRO A 231 -10.26 -16.13 -5.22
N GLY A 232 -10.78 -17.30 -5.59
CA GLY A 232 -11.43 -18.23 -4.68
C GLY A 232 -12.85 -17.87 -4.24
N GLY A 233 -13.43 -16.75 -4.70
CA GLY A 233 -14.79 -16.38 -4.34
C GLY A 233 -15.16 -14.92 -4.64
N ARG A 234 -15.90 -14.32 -3.73
CA ARG A 234 -16.24 -12.90 -3.77
C ARG A 234 -16.16 -12.27 -2.39
N MET A 235 -15.87 -10.98 -2.36
CA MET A 235 -15.98 -10.13 -1.18
C MET A 235 -17.29 -9.33 -1.29
N GLU A 236 -18.19 -9.51 -0.33
CA GLU A 236 -19.41 -8.73 -0.21
C GLU A 236 -19.12 -7.59 0.77
N VAL A 237 -18.79 -6.42 0.22
CA VAL A 237 -18.34 -5.26 1.00
C VAL A 237 -19.55 -4.41 1.38
N ALA A 238 -19.79 -4.24 2.67
CA ALA A 238 -20.86 -3.40 3.18
C ALA A 238 -20.76 -1.99 2.59
N ALA A 239 -21.90 -1.33 2.35
CA ALA A 239 -21.92 -0.04 1.70
C ALA A 239 -21.02 0.96 2.42
N ALA A 240 -19.93 1.33 1.76
CA ALA A 240 -18.92 2.23 2.28
C ALA A 240 -19.37 3.69 2.35
N VAL A 241 -20.43 4.01 1.63
CA VAL A 241 -21.03 5.34 1.61
C VAL A 241 -22.21 5.27 2.55
N ASP A 242 -22.07 5.82 3.75
CA ASP A 242 -23.26 6.19 4.51
C ASP A 242 -23.98 7.22 3.64
N ARG A 243 -25.01 6.75 2.94
CA ARG A 243 -25.77 7.54 1.99
C ARG A 243 -26.28 8.81 2.67
N ALA A 244 -26.60 8.75 3.96
CA ALA A 244 -27.01 9.91 4.73
C ALA A 244 -25.83 10.85 5.04
N GLU A 245 -24.67 10.33 5.43
CA GLU A 245 -23.45 11.12 5.64
C GLU A 245 -22.97 11.80 4.36
N GLU A 246 -23.01 11.09 3.23
CA GLU A 246 -22.60 11.61 1.92
C GLU A 246 -23.59 12.64 1.39
N ILE A 247 -24.89 12.39 1.53
CA ILE A 247 -25.92 13.40 1.26
C ILE A 247 -25.66 14.64 2.12
N ALA A 248 -25.43 14.50 3.42
CA ALA A 248 -25.17 15.62 4.33
C ALA A 248 -23.89 16.39 3.96
N ARG A 249 -22.81 15.68 3.57
CA ARG A 249 -21.56 16.29 3.11
C ARG A 249 -21.75 17.08 1.82
N LEU A 250 -22.41 16.48 0.83
CA LEU A 250 -22.68 17.12 -0.46
C LEU A 250 -23.66 18.29 -0.29
N GLU A 251 -24.65 18.20 0.60
CA GLU A 251 -25.54 19.31 0.96
C GLU A 251 -24.75 20.49 1.54
N GLN A 252 -23.78 20.22 2.42
CA GLN A 252 -22.94 21.26 3.00
C GLN A 252 -22.03 21.92 1.96
N GLN A 253 -21.47 21.15 1.02
CA GLN A 253 -20.68 21.68 -0.09
C GLN A 253 -21.53 22.49 -1.06
N LEU A 254 -22.72 21.98 -1.41
CA LEU A 254 -23.68 22.67 -2.27
C LEU A 254 -24.10 24.02 -1.67
N ALA A 255 -24.42 24.07 -0.38
CA ALA A 255 -24.78 25.30 0.31
C ALA A 255 -23.64 26.35 0.28
N LYS A 256 -22.38 25.91 0.39
CA LYS A 256 -21.20 26.80 0.26
C LYS A 256 -21.07 27.33 -1.16
N ALA A 257 -21.18 26.46 -2.17
CA ALA A 257 -21.10 26.84 -3.58
C ALA A 257 -22.24 27.82 -3.95
N GLU A 258 -23.48 27.56 -3.53
CA GLU A 258 -24.62 28.46 -3.70
C GLU A 258 -24.39 29.84 -3.07
N ALA A 259 -23.79 29.89 -1.87
CA ALA A 259 -23.48 31.14 -1.20
C ALA A 259 -22.40 31.97 -1.92
N GLU A 260 -21.42 31.31 -2.56
CA GLU A 260 -20.41 31.98 -3.40
C GLU A 260 -21.01 32.43 -4.74
N VAL A 261 -21.85 31.60 -5.38
CA VAL A 261 -22.60 31.98 -6.60
C VAL A 261 -23.44 33.24 -6.33
N LYS A 262 -24.24 33.24 -5.26
CA LYS A 262 -25.08 34.40 -4.88
C LYS A 262 -24.24 35.66 -4.64
N ARG A 263 -23.05 35.52 -4.04
CA ARG A 263 -22.13 36.65 -3.83
C ARG A 263 -21.53 37.15 -5.15
N GLY A 264 -21.14 36.24 -6.05
CA GLY A 264 -20.65 36.57 -7.39
C GLY A 264 -21.71 37.28 -8.22
N GLU A 265 -22.94 36.75 -8.26
CA GLU A 265 -24.08 37.34 -8.95
C GLU A 265 -24.43 38.73 -8.40
N ALA A 266 -24.47 38.90 -7.07
CA ALA A 266 -24.75 40.21 -6.46
C ALA A 266 -23.65 41.25 -6.79
N LYS A 267 -22.38 40.82 -6.84
CA LYS A 267 -21.24 41.69 -7.14
C LYS A 267 -21.23 42.09 -8.61
N LEU A 268 -21.51 41.16 -9.52
CA LEU A 268 -21.58 41.40 -10.97
C LEU A 268 -22.91 42.03 -11.42
N GLY A 269 -23.97 41.91 -10.64
CA GLY A 269 -25.24 42.62 -10.86
C GLY A 269 -25.23 44.07 -10.36
N ASN A 270 -24.20 44.48 -9.61
CA ASN A 270 -24.02 45.87 -9.20
C ASN A 270 -23.38 46.68 -10.34
N GLU A 271 -24.20 47.46 -11.05
CA GLU A 271 -23.76 48.31 -12.16
C GLU A 271 -22.62 49.26 -11.79
N LYS A 272 -22.55 49.74 -10.54
CA LYS A 272 -21.42 50.57 -10.08
C LYS A 272 -20.11 49.80 -10.00
N PHE A 273 -20.14 48.50 -9.69
CA PHE A 273 -18.95 47.67 -9.65
C PHE A 273 -18.49 47.34 -11.07
N VAL A 274 -19.40 46.93 -11.94
CA VAL A 274 -19.08 46.59 -13.34
C VAL A 274 -18.52 47.79 -14.10
N ASN A 275 -19.07 48.98 -13.88
CA ASN A 275 -18.68 50.18 -14.62
C ASN A 275 -17.45 50.90 -14.05
N ASN A 276 -17.09 50.71 -12.77
CA ASN A 276 -15.97 51.41 -12.14
C ASN A 276 -14.77 50.51 -11.79
N ALA A 277 -14.93 49.18 -11.76
CA ALA A 277 -13.82 48.28 -11.50
C ALA A 277 -12.99 48.05 -12.78
N PRO A 278 -11.67 47.83 -12.67
CA PRO A 278 -10.83 47.47 -13.81
C PRO A 278 -11.34 46.21 -14.52
N GLU A 279 -11.30 46.16 -15.86
CA GLU A 279 -11.79 45.02 -16.66
C GLU A 279 -11.23 43.68 -16.22
N HIS A 280 -9.93 43.61 -15.87
CA HIS A 280 -9.30 42.37 -15.41
C HIS A 280 -9.87 41.85 -14.09
N ILE A 281 -10.39 42.72 -13.22
CA ILE A 281 -11.06 42.33 -11.97
C ILE A 281 -12.47 41.83 -12.25
N VAL A 282 -13.20 42.47 -13.16
CA VAL A 282 -14.54 42.04 -13.57
C VAL A 282 -14.49 40.69 -14.29
N ALA A 283 -13.51 40.50 -15.18
CA ALA A 283 -13.27 39.22 -15.86
C ALA A 283 -12.96 38.10 -14.86
N LYS A 284 -12.05 38.35 -13.90
CA LYS A 284 -11.70 37.37 -12.86
C LYS A 284 -12.91 36.98 -11.99
N GLU A 285 -13.79 37.92 -11.66
CA GLU A 285 -15.02 37.61 -10.91
C GLU A 285 -16.05 36.85 -11.76
N ARG A 286 -16.13 37.10 -13.08
CA ARG A 286 -16.95 36.31 -14.01
C ARG A 286 -16.45 34.87 -14.12
N ASP A 287 -15.14 34.67 -14.28
CA ASP A 287 -14.54 33.34 -14.35
C ASP A 287 -14.74 32.58 -13.04
N LYS A 288 -14.57 33.26 -11.90
CA LYS A 288 -14.83 32.70 -10.57
C LYS A 288 -16.29 32.30 -10.40
N LEU A 289 -17.24 33.13 -10.85
CA LEU A 289 -18.66 32.79 -10.83
C LEU A 289 -18.96 31.56 -11.71
N ALA A 290 -18.41 31.51 -12.93
CA ALA A 290 -18.62 30.39 -13.84
C ALA A 290 -18.11 29.06 -13.24
N ALA A 291 -16.94 29.09 -12.57
CA ALA A 291 -16.39 27.91 -11.89
C ALA A 291 -17.32 27.44 -10.75
N TYR A 292 -17.81 28.34 -9.89
CA TYR A 292 -18.72 27.96 -8.81
C TYR A 292 -20.10 27.51 -9.29
N VAL A 293 -20.58 28.04 -10.42
CA VAL A 293 -21.81 27.55 -11.07
C VAL A 293 -21.64 26.12 -11.54
N ALA A 294 -20.53 25.82 -12.23
CA ALA A 294 -20.23 24.46 -12.67
C ALA A 294 -20.07 23.48 -11.50
N GLU A 295 -19.39 23.91 -10.42
CA GLU A 295 -19.25 23.12 -9.19
C GLU A 295 -20.61 22.85 -8.53
N ARG A 296 -21.45 23.88 -8.35
CA ARG A 296 -22.82 23.75 -7.81
C ARG A 296 -23.64 22.75 -8.62
N ASP A 297 -23.63 22.87 -9.94
CA ASP A 297 -24.45 22.04 -10.83
C ASP A 297 -23.98 20.58 -10.81
N GLY A 298 -22.65 20.35 -10.75
CA GLY A 298 -22.07 19.02 -10.57
C GLY A 298 -22.46 18.39 -9.22
N LEU A 299 -22.38 19.16 -8.13
CA LEU A 299 -22.79 18.72 -6.80
C LEU A 299 -24.28 18.38 -6.75
N ALA A 300 -25.14 19.22 -7.32
CA ALA A 300 -26.59 18.99 -7.36
C ALA A 300 -26.97 17.73 -8.15
N ALA A 301 -26.32 17.48 -9.29
CA ALA A 301 -26.55 16.29 -10.09
C ALA A 301 -26.14 15.01 -9.34
N ARG A 302 -24.99 15.03 -8.65
CA ARG A 302 -24.54 13.90 -7.82
C ARG A 302 -25.48 13.62 -6.66
N LEU A 303 -26.00 14.67 -6.03
CA LEU A 303 -26.94 14.59 -4.91
C LEU A 303 -28.30 14.02 -5.34
N ALA A 304 -28.75 14.34 -6.56
CA ALA A 304 -29.96 13.76 -7.15
C ALA A 304 -29.79 12.26 -7.44
N GLN A 305 -28.64 11.84 -8.00
CA GLN A 305 -28.33 10.42 -8.18
C GLN A 305 -28.29 9.65 -6.85
N LEU A 306 -27.74 10.26 -5.81
CA LEU A 306 -27.66 9.65 -4.49
C LEU A 306 -28.98 9.69 -3.72
N ARG A 307 -30.05 10.35 -4.18
CA ARG A 307 -31.38 10.32 -3.53
C ARG A 307 -32.41 9.48 -4.28
N GLY A 308 -32.18 9.17 -5.55
CA GLY A 308 -32.99 8.26 -6.37
C GLY A 308 -32.70 6.79 -6.09
#